data_AF-L5M1B5-F1
#
_entry.id   AF-L5M1B5-F1
#
_cell.length_a   1.000
_cell.length_b   1.000
_cell.length_c   1.000
_cell.angle_alpha   90.00
_cell.angle_beta   90.00
_cell.angle_gamma   90.00
#
_symmetry.space_group_name_H-M   'P 1'
#
loop_
_entity.id
_entity.type
_entity.pdbx_description
1 polymer ?
#
loop_
_entity_poly.entity_id
_entity_poly.type
_entity_poly.pdbx_seq_one_letter_code
_entity_poly.pdbx_strand_id
1 'polypeptide(L)'
;MLDAHPEVRCGEETRIIPRVLAMRQAWSKSGREKQRLDEAGVTDEGLDAAMQAFILEVIAKHGEPARVLCNKDPFTLKSSVTIAGFDLSSYRDCLTKWNKAIEVMYAQCLEVGRDKCLPVYYEQLVLHPRRSLQLILDFLGIAWSDSVLHHEDLIGKPGGVSLSKIERSTDQVIKPVNLEALSKWTGHIPGDVVRDMAQIAPMLARLGYDPYANPPNYGNPDPIVINNTHRVLKGDYKTPANLKGHFQVRNPTGICEFCLPGCTASCVPDSSPLLWVIVSPSGYWREVGG
;
A
#
# COMPACT_ATOMS: atom_id res chain seq x y z
N MET A 1 5.86 0.99 9.38
CA MET A 1 6.59 -0.09 10.07
C MET A 1 7.91 -0.42 9.37
N LEU A 2 7.92 -0.78 8.08
CA LEU A 2 9.19 -1.07 7.37
C LEU A 2 10.15 0.13 7.32
N ASP A 3 9.67 1.36 7.05
CA ASP A 3 10.49 2.58 7.13
C ASP A 3 11.09 2.88 8.52
N ALA A 4 10.62 2.20 9.57
CA ALA A 4 11.22 2.31 10.89
C ALA A 4 12.48 1.44 11.02
N HIS A 5 12.71 0.50 10.08
CA HIS A 5 13.90 -0.32 10.03
C HIS A 5 15.08 0.50 9.48
N PRO A 6 16.26 0.52 10.14
CA PRO A 6 17.37 1.39 9.75
C PRO A 6 17.94 1.11 8.35
N GLU A 7 17.67 -0.07 7.81
CA GLU A 7 18.16 -0.48 6.48
C GLU A 7 17.13 -0.31 5.36
N VAL A 8 15.87 0.02 5.67
CA VAL A 8 14.76 -0.02 4.71
C VAL A 8 14.16 1.36 4.53
N ARG A 9 13.92 1.75 3.27
CA ARG A 9 13.11 2.94 2.94
C ARG A 9 12.06 2.61 1.90
N CYS A 10 10.79 2.76 2.26
CA CYS A 10 9.63 2.76 1.38
C CYS A 10 9.24 4.20 0.96
N GLY A 11 8.96 5.07 1.93
CA GLY A 11 8.49 6.44 1.68
C GLY A 11 7.01 6.53 1.26
N GLU A 12 6.65 7.67 0.67
CA GLU A 12 5.26 8.00 0.27
C GLU A 12 4.75 7.22 -0.95
N GLU A 13 3.44 7.29 -1.20
CA GLU A 13 2.88 6.78 -2.46
C GLU A 13 3.41 7.58 -3.66
N THR A 14 4.00 6.89 -4.64
CA THR A 14 4.59 7.57 -5.80
C THR A 14 3.52 8.03 -6.78
N ARG A 15 2.37 7.33 -6.83
CA ARG A 15 1.20 7.55 -7.70
C ARG A 15 1.49 7.40 -9.20
N ILE A 16 2.73 7.59 -9.65
CA ILE A 16 3.15 7.51 -11.05
C ILE A 16 3.44 6.08 -11.48
N ILE A 17 4.04 5.25 -10.61
CA ILE A 17 4.33 3.84 -10.90
C ILE A 17 3.07 3.07 -11.34
N PRO A 18 1.95 3.08 -10.59
CA PRO A 18 0.74 2.38 -11.04
C PRO A 18 0.16 2.95 -12.36
N ARG A 19 0.39 4.23 -12.67
CA ARG A 19 -0.08 4.85 -13.93
C ARG A 19 0.72 4.35 -15.13
N VAL A 20 2.05 4.33 -15.03
CA VAL A 20 2.89 3.83 -16.14
C VAL A 20 2.72 2.33 -16.34
N LEU A 21 2.51 1.55 -15.27
CA LEU A 21 2.17 0.13 -15.38
C LEU A 21 0.84 -0.07 -16.13
N ALA A 22 -0.18 0.73 -15.80
CA ALA A 22 -1.47 0.68 -16.51
C ALA A 22 -1.35 1.06 -17.99
N MET A 23 -0.51 2.05 -18.32
CA MET A 23 -0.21 2.42 -19.72
C MET A 23 0.48 1.28 -20.47
N ARG A 24 1.54 0.69 -19.90
CA ARG A 24 2.24 -0.47 -20.49
C ARG A 24 1.29 -1.62 -20.72
N GLN A 25 0.43 -1.92 -19.75
CA GLN A 25 -0.55 -2.99 -19.89
C GLN A 25 -1.58 -2.70 -20.99
N ALA A 26 -2.00 -1.44 -21.17
CA ALA A 26 -2.91 -1.06 -22.25
C ALA A 26 -2.30 -1.29 -23.64
N TRP A 27 -1.01 -0.95 -23.82
CA TRP A 27 -0.29 -1.21 -25.07
C TRP A 27 -0.23 -2.70 -25.41
N SER A 28 0.08 -3.54 -24.42
CA SER A 28 0.16 -4.99 -24.63
C SER A 28 -1.19 -5.68 -24.82
N LYS A 29 -2.29 -5.10 -24.29
CA LYS A 29 -3.65 -5.64 -24.47
C LYS A 29 -4.22 -5.39 -25.86
N SER A 30 -3.83 -4.30 -26.51
CA SER A 30 -4.31 -3.95 -27.85
C SER A 30 -3.44 -4.62 -28.92
N GLY A 31 -3.96 -5.66 -29.58
CA GLY A 31 -3.23 -6.39 -30.62
C GLY A 31 -2.75 -5.48 -31.77
N ARG A 32 -3.57 -4.50 -32.16
CA ARG A 32 -3.22 -3.52 -33.20
C ARG A 32 -2.09 -2.58 -32.74
N GLU A 33 -2.11 -2.13 -31.48
CA GLU A 33 -1.06 -1.24 -30.99
C GLU A 33 0.24 -2.01 -30.77
N LYS A 34 0.17 -3.24 -30.24
CA LYS A 34 1.32 -4.13 -30.12
C LYS A 34 2.01 -4.34 -31.48
N GLN A 35 1.26 -4.63 -32.53
CA GLN A 35 1.82 -4.80 -33.87
C GLN A 35 2.55 -3.53 -34.36
N ARG A 36 1.99 -2.34 -34.11
CA ARG A 36 2.62 -1.07 -34.50
C ARG A 36 3.93 -0.82 -33.74
N LEU A 37 3.97 -1.18 -32.45
CA LEU A 37 5.16 -1.07 -31.62
C LEU A 37 6.25 -2.03 -32.12
N ASP A 38 5.88 -3.28 -32.41
CA ASP A 38 6.79 -4.29 -32.94
C ASP A 38 7.37 -3.87 -34.31
N GLU A 39 6.54 -3.37 -35.23
CA GLU A 39 6.98 -2.85 -36.55
C GLU A 39 7.88 -1.61 -36.43
N ALA A 40 7.75 -0.83 -35.35
CA ALA A 40 8.61 0.31 -35.04
C ALA A 40 9.91 -0.08 -34.28
N GLY A 41 10.12 -1.37 -34.01
CA GLY A 41 11.26 -1.86 -33.22
C GLY A 41 11.15 -1.63 -31.71
N VAL A 42 9.97 -1.23 -31.22
CA VAL A 42 9.66 -1.04 -29.79
C VAL A 42 9.14 -2.37 -29.24
N THR A 43 10.05 -3.33 -29.09
CA THR A 43 9.75 -4.70 -28.64
C THR A 43 9.40 -4.77 -27.15
N ASP A 44 8.82 -5.89 -26.72
CA ASP A 44 8.57 -6.17 -25.30
C ASP A 44 9.86 -6.02 -24.45
N GLU A 45 11.03 -6.43 -24.96
CA GLU A 45 12.34 -6.27 -24.29
C GLU A 45 12.72 -4.78 -24.12
N GLY A 46 12.53 -3.97 -25.16
CA GLY A 46 12.81 -2.54 -25.11
C GLY A 46 11.87 -1.80 -24.15
N LEU A 47 10.58 -2.16 -24.17
CA LEU A 47 9.59 -1.63 -23.23
C LEU A 47 9.91 -2.02 -21.80
N ASP A 48 10.28 -3.28 -21.55
CA ASP A 48 10.59 -3.76 -20.21
C ASP A 48 11.85 -3.08 -19.66
N ALA A 49 12.89 -2.89 -20.48
CA ALA A 49 14.08 -2.13 -20.08
C ALA A 49 13.76 -0.66 -19.74
N ALA A 50 12.93 0.01 -20.55
CA ALA A 50 12.50 1.37 -20.30
C ALA A 50 11.65 1.48 -19.01
N MET A 51 10.75 0.54 -18.80
CA MET A 51 9.91 0.47 -17.60
C MET A 51 10.73 0.20 -16.34
N GLN A 52 11.71 -0.71 -16.40
CA GLN A 52 12.62 -0.98 -15.30
C GLN A 52 13.42 0.27 -14.91
N ALA A 53 14.02 0.96 -15.89
CA ALA A 53 14.77 2.19 -15.65
C ALA A 53 13.88 3.28 -15.04
N PHE A 54 12.67 3.49 -15.58
CA PHE A 54 11.73 4.48 -15.07
C PHE A 54 11.30 4.18 -13.62
N ILE A 55 10.89 2.95 -13.34
CA ILE A 55 10.44 2.54 -12.01
C ILE A 55 11.59 2.66 -11.01
N LEU A 56 12.79 2.20 -11.38
CA LEU A 56 13.96 2.26 -10.50
C LEU A 56 14.37 3.70 -10.19
N GLU A 57 14.37 4.60 -11.19
CA GLU A 57 14.64 6.02 -11.00
C GLU A 57 13.65 6.66 -10.03
N VAL A 58 12.34 6.38 -10.19
CA VAL A 58 11.32 6.86 -9.26
C VAL A 58 11.59 6.34 -7.85
N ILE A 59 11.74 5.01 -7.67
CA ILE A 59 11.94 4.37 -6.37
C ILE A 59 13.23 4.86 -5.71
N ALA A 60 14.33 5.01 -6.44
CA ALA A 60 15.61 5.44 -5.89
C ALA A 60 15.61 6.91 -5.47
N LYS A 61 14.97 7.80 -6.24
CA LYS A 61 15.15 9.26 -6.08
C LYS A 61 13.99 10.00 -5.40
N HIS A 62 12.84 9.36 -5.12
CA HIS A 62 11.71 10.05 -4.47
C HIS A 62 11.88 10.28 -2.95
N GLY A 63 12.90 9.68 -2.34
CA GLY A 63 13.20 9.79 -0.91
C GLY A 63 14.68 9.55 -0.61
N GLU A 64 15.02 9.51 0.68
CA GLU A 64 16.39 9.30 1.14
C GLU A 64 16.96 7.93 0.69
N PRO A 65 18.28 7.82 0.46
CA PRO A 65 18.91 6.54 0.15
C PRO A 65 18.87 5.60 1.36
N ALA A 66 18.71 4.30 1.09
CA ALA A 66 18.78 3.23 2.08
C ALA A 66 19.34 1.96 1.44
N ARG A 67 19.80 1.00 2.26
CA ARG A 67 20.35 -0.28 1.79
C ARG A 67 19.30 -1.09 1.01
N VAL A 68 18.07 -1.10 1.50
CA VAL A 68 16.93 -1.80 0.91
C VAL A 68 15.88 -0.76 0.54
N LEU A 69 15.56 -0.69 -0.75
CA LEU A 69 14.50 0.15 -1.26
C LEU A 69 13.18 -0.62 -1.34
N CYS A 70 12.10 0.06 -0.99
CA CYS A 70 10.75 -0.45 -0.98
C CYS A 70 9.83 0.55 -1.71
N ASN A 71 8.70 0.08 -2.21
CA ASN A 71 7.66 0.94 -2.78
C ASN A 71 6.29 0.49 -2.31
N LYS A 72 5.44 1.47 -1.99
CA LYS A 72 4.07 1.25 -1.57
C LYS A 72 3.12 2.09 -2.39
N ASP A 73 2.48 1.43 -3.36
CA ASP A 73 1.38 1.98 -4.14
C ASP A 73 0.31 0.87 -4.24
N PRO A 74 -0.90 1.02 -3.67
CA PRO A 74 -1.82 -0.10 -3.40
C PRO A 74 -2.17 -1.01 -4.59
N PHE A 75 -2.09 -0.50 -5.82
CA PHE A 75 -2.48 -1.21 -7.03
C PHE A 75 -1.33 -1.53 -8.00
N THR A 76 -0.07 -1.43 -7.56
CA THR A 76 1.08 -1.85 -8.40
C THR A 76 0.99 -3.31 -8.80
N LEU A 77 0.56 -4.19 -7.89
CA LEU A 77 0.42 -5.61 -8.18
C LEU A 77 -0.61 -5.90 -9.25
N LYS A 78 -1.77 -5.24 -9.18
CA LYS A 78 -2.80 -5.37 -10.23
C LYS A 78 -2.34 -4.77 -11.57
N SER A 79 -1.27 -3.98 -11.60
CA SER A 79 -0.69 -3.31 -12.78
C SER A 79 -1.68 -2.53 -13.65
N SER A 80 -2.93 -2.31 -13.22
CA SER A 80 -4.00 -1.74 -14.07
C SER A 80 -5.15 -1.01 -13.40
N VAL A 81 -5.14 -0.72 -12.10
CA VAL A 81 -6.32 -0.08 -11.49
C VAL A 81 -5.91 1.04 -10.55
N THR A 82 -6.58 2.17 -10.67
CA THR A 82 -6.72 3.13 -9.56
C THR A 82 -8.13 2.95 -9.01
N ILE A 83 -8.45 3.47 -7.81
CA ILE A 83 -9.86 3.47 -7.30
C ILE A 83 -10.82 4.23 -8.25
N ALA A 84 -10.31 4.81 -9.35
CA ALA A 84 -11.12 5.29 -10.46
C ALA A 84 -12.14 4.24 -10.90
N GLY A 85 -13.41 4.61 -10.78
CA GLY A 85 -14.55 3.78 -11.14
C GLY A 85 -15.34 3.22 -9.96
N PHE A 86 -14.89 3.33 -8.71
CA PHE A 86 -15.72 2.95 -7.55
C PHE A 86 -16.82 3.99 -7.31
N ASP A 87 -18.05 3.52 -7.13
CA ASP A 87 -19.16 4.34 -6.63
C ASP A 87 -19.15 4.32 -5.10
N LEU A 88 -18.63 5.38 -4.50
CA LEU A 88 -18.50 5.52 -3.05
C LEU A 88 -19.84 5.67 -2.32
N SER A 89 -20.94 5.86 -3.06
CA SER A 89 -22.30 5.88 -2.48
C SER A 89 -22.89 4.47 -2.33
N SER A 90 -22.25 3.44 -2.88
CA SER A 90 -22.76 2.07 -2.93
C SER A 90 -21.78 1.07 -2.32
N TYR A 91 -22.12 0.52 -1.14
CA TYR A 91 -21.37 -0.58 -0.52
C TYR A 91 -21.26 -1.81 -1.43
N ARG A 92 -22.34 -2.13 -2.14
CA ARG A 92 -22.38 -3.27 -3.06
C ARG A 92 -21.38 -3.11 -4.19
N ASP A 93 -21.33 -1.92 -4.79
CA ASP A 93 -20.39 -1.62 -5.87
C ASP A 93 -18.94 -1.66 -5.36
N CYS A 94 -18.69 -1.02 -4.22
CA CYS A 94 -17.38 -0.99 -3.58
C CYS A 94 -16.88 -2.40 -3.24
N LEU A 95 -17.71 -3.25 -2.63
CA LEU A 95 -17.36 -4.64 -2.30
C LEU A 95 -17.16 -5.51 -3.54
N THR A 96 -17.99 -5.33 -4.58
CA THR A 96 -17.84 -6.07 -5.85
C THR A 96 -16.50 -5.73 -6.52
N LYS A 97 -16.14 -4.45 -6.56
CA LYS A 97 -14.89 -3.99 -7.18
C LYS A 97 -13.68 -4.32 -6.31
N TRP A 98 -13.80 -4.26 -4.99
CA TRP A 98 -12.81 -4.77 -4.04
C TRP A 98 -12.54 -6.25 -4.32
N ASN A 99 -13.59 -7.07 -4.38
CA ASN A 99 -13.50 -8.50 -4.62
C ASN A 99 -12.74 -8.78 -5.93
N LYS A 100 -13.07 -8.04 -7.01
CA LYS A 100 -12.38 -8.22 -8.28
C LYS A 100 -10.92 -7.76 -8.23
N ALA A 101 -10.60 -6.71 -7.47
CA ALA A 101 -9.23 -6.25 -7.32
C ALA A 101 -8.37 -7.24 -6.55
N ILE A 102 -8.84 -7.70 -5.39
CA ILE A 102 -8.08 -8.63 -4.55
C ILE A 102 -7.97 -10.01 -5.21
N GLU A 103 -8.99 -10.47 -5.97
CA GLU A 103 -8.90 -11.71 -6.73
C GLU A 103 -7.69 -11.70 -7.69
N VAL A 104 -7.51 -10.62 -8.46
CA VAL A 104 -6.39 -10.50 -9.41
C VAL A 104 -5.06 -10.40 -8.68
N MET A 105 -4.96 -9.54 -7.65
CA MET A 105 -3.72 -9.37 -6.89
C MET A 105 -3.30 -10.66 -6.18
N TYR A 106 -4.25 -11.38 -5.60
CA TYR A 106 -4.00 -12.65 -4.92
C TYR A 106 -3.58 -13.74 -5.92
N ALA A 107 -4.24 -13.83 -7.08
CA ALA A 107 -3.84 -14.76 -8.13
C ALA A 107 -2.40 -14.51 -8.62
N GLN A 108 -2.05 -13.25 -8.88
CA GLN A 108 -0.68 -12.87 -9.27
C GLN A 108 0.34 -13.18 -8.18
N CYS A 109 -0.03 -12.97 -6.90
CA CYS A 109 0.82 -13.33 -5.77
C CYS A 109 1.13 -14.84 -5.73
N LEU A 110 0.11 -15.68 -5.96
CA LEU A 110 0.31 -17.12 -6.03
C LEU A 110 1.12 -17.54 -7.26
N GLU A 111 0.92 -16.86 -8.40
CA GLU A 111 1.62 -17.12 -9.67
C GLU A 111 3.12 -16.84 -9.57
N VAL A 112 3.53 -15.75 -8.92
CA VAL A 112 4.96 -15.44 -8.74
C VAL A 112 5.64 -16.35 -7.70
N GLY A 113 4.86 -17.02 -6.85
CA GLY A 113 5.32 -18.01 -5.89
C GLY A 113 5.62 -17.46 -4.49
N ARG A 114 5.66 -18.39 -3.53
CA ARG A 114 5.79 -18.11 -2.09
C ARG A 114 7.11 -17.48 -1.68
N ASP A 115 8.16 -17.63 -2.49
CA ASP A 115 9.48 -17.03 -2.24
C ASP A 115 9.55 -15.57 -2.69
N LYS A 116 8.59 -15.13 -3.52
CA LYS A 116 8.54 -13.78 -4.09
C LYS A 116 7.37 -12.95 -3.58
N CYS A 117 6.31 -13.58 -3.10
CA CYS A 117 5.12 -12.89 -2.64
C CYS A 117 4.58 -13.47 -1.33
N LEU A 118 4.45 -12.60 -0.33
CA LEU A 118 3.88 -12.93 0.97
C LEU A 118 2.55 -12.18 1.20
N PRO A 119 1.41 -12.88 1.27
CA PRO A 119 0.16 -12.32 1.77
C PRO A 119 0.26 -11.97 3.26
N VAL A 120 0.06 -10.71 3.63
CA VAL A 120 0.06 -10.24 5.03
C VAL A 120 -1.33 -9.76 5.42
N TYR A 121 -1.96 -10.49 6.34
CA TYR A 121 -3.27 -10.18 6.89
C TYR A 121 -3.18 -9.01 7.87
N TYR A 122 -3.90 -7.93 7.56
CA TYR A 122 -3.90 -6.71 8.36
C TYR A 122 -4.28 -6.97 9.81
N GLU A 123 -5.32 -7.78 10.05
CA GLU A 123 -5.82 -8.04 11.38
C GLU A 123 -4.79 -8.81 12.22
N GLN A 124 -4.08 -9.76 11.60
CA GLN A 124 -3.00 -10.51 12.26
C GLN A 124 -1.78 -9.62 12.51
N LEU A 125 -1.47 -8.68 11.60
CA LEU A 125 -0.42 -7.69 11.79
C LEU A 125 -0.74 -6.76 12.97
N VAL A 126 -1.99 -6.32 13.09
CA VAL A 126 -2.42 -5.46 14.19
C VAL A 126 -2.47 -6.22 15.51
N LEU A 127 -3.03 -7.42 15.54
CA LEU A 127 -3.17 -8.22 16.76
C LEU A 127 -1.82 -8.74 17.25
N HIS A 128 -0.93 -9.14 16.34
CA HIS A 128 0.34 -9.79 16.64
C HIS A 128 1.52 -9.15 15.88
N PRO A 129 1.84 -7.86 16.12
CA PRO A 129 2.78 -7.12 15.30
C PRO A 129 4.21 -7.69 15.36
N ARG A 130 4.65 -8.16 16.53
CA ARG A 130 5.99 -8.76 16.69
C ARG A 130 6.14 -10.03 15.86
N ARG A 131 5.21 -10.98 16.02
CA ARG A 131 5.24 -12.25 15.27
C ARG A 131 5.14 -11.99 13.76
N SER A 132 4.19 -11.13 13.36
CA SER A 132 3.95 -10.81 11.95
C SER A 132 5.19 -10.18 11.30
N LEU A 133 5.83 -9.21 11.96
CA LEU A 133 7.04 -8.57 11.43
C LEU A 133 8.27 -9.48 11.42
N GLN A 134 8.40 -10.40 12.38
CA GLN A 134 9.47 -11.40 12.35
C GLN A 134 9.37 -12.26 11.10
N LEU A 135 8.17 -12.75 10.78
CA LEU A 135 7.92 -13.53 9.56
C LEU A 135 8.16 -12.72 8.29
N ILE A 136 7.74 -11.44 8.28
CA ILE A 136 7.94 -10.55 7.14
C ILE A 136 9.44 -10.27 6.90
N LEU A 137 10.20 -9.93 7.95
CA LEU A 137 11.62 -9.62 7.81
C LEU A 137 12.44 -10.86 7.42
N ASP A 138 12.10 -12.03 7.98
CA ASP A 138 12.70 -13.31 7.60
C ASP A 138 12.44 -13.64 6.13
N PHE A 139 11.19 -13.50 5.67
CA PHE A 139 10.82 -13.65 4.26
C PHE A 139 11.59 -12.70 3.32
N LEU A 140 11.87 -11.47 3.78
CA LEU A 140 12.64 -10.48 3.01
C LEU A 140 14.15 -10.67 3.10
N GLY A 141 14.65 -11.59 3.93
CA GLY A 141 16.09 -11.75 4.20
C GLY A 141 16.70 -10.51 4.87
N ILE A 142 15.94 -9.81 5.71
CA ILE A 142 16.36 -8.62 6.46
C ILE A 142 16.47 -8.99 7.95
N ALA A 143 17.56 -8.54 8.59
CA ALA A 143 17.76 -8.79 10.01
C ALA A 143 16.63 -8.16 10.87
N TRP A 144 16.36 -8.73 12.04
CA TRP A 144 15.38 -8.15 12.97
C TRP A 144 15.89 -6.81 13.55
N SER A 145 15.02 -5.81 13.60
CA SER A 145 15.21 -4.58 14.38
C SER A 145 13.97 -4.28 15.19
N ASP A 146 14.12 -3.99 16.49
CA ASP A 146 12.97 -3.68 17.36
C ASP A 146 12.23 -2.39 16.96
N SER A 147 12.92 -1.49 16.24
CA SER A 147 12.36 -0.23 15.74
C SER A 147 11.10 -0.41 14.88
N VAL A 148 10.91 -1.57 14.23
CA VAL A 148 9.71 -1.82 13.41
C VAL A 148 8.41 -1.85 14.23
N LEU A 149 8.50 -2.05 15.55
CA LEU A 149 7.38 -1.98 16.49
C LEU A 149 7.11 -0.56 17.04
N HIS A 150 8.01 0.39 16.75
CA HIS A 150 8.02 1.74 17.31
C HIS A 150 8.05 2.82 16.21
N HIS A 151 7.35 2.56 15.10
CA HIS A 151 7.33 3.45 13.94
C HIS A 151 6.86 4.87 14.27
N GLU A 152 5.95 5.02 15.23
CA GLU A 152 5.40 6.29 15.68
C GLU A 152 6.48 7.22 16.29
N ASP A 153 7.54 6.65 16.86
CA ASP A 153 8.65 7.41 17.43
C ASP A 153 9.67 7.84 16.37
N LEU A 154 9.56 7.35 15.13
CA LEU A 154 10.52 7.59 14.04
C LEU A 154 9.96 8.47 12.92
N ILE A 155 8.77 9.05 13.11
CA ILE A 155 8.14 9.89 12.10
C ILE A 155 8.89 11.22 11.95
N GLY A 156 9.24 11.56 10.72
CA GLY A 156 9.96 12.80 10.36
C GLY A 156 11.42 12.84 10.83
N LYS A 157 11.96 11.71 11.32
CA LYS A 157 13.36 11.60 11.73
C LYS A 157 14.25 11.11 10.57
N PRO A 158 15.55 11.49 10.53
CA PRO A 158 16.49 10.94 9.56
C PRO A 158 16.54 9.42 9.61
N GLY A 159 16.44 8.77 8.45
CA GLY A 159 16.40 7.30 8.34
C GLY A 159 15.15 6.65 8.97
N GLY A 160 14.10 7.44 9.23
CA GLY A 160 12.83 6.97 9.78
C GLY A 160 11.66 7.13 8.79
N VAL A 161 10.46 7.29 9.34
CA VAL A 161 9.21 7.27 8.57
C VAL A 161 8.93 8.66 8.00
N SER A 162 8.96 8.79 6.67
CA SER A 162 8.50 10.00 5.97
C SER A 162 7.02 9.87 5.60
N LEU A 163 6.21 10.86 5.98
CA LEU A 163 4.77 10.88 5.74
C LEU A 163 4.36 12.14 4.98
N SER A 164 3.47 11.97 4.00
CA SER A 164 2.84 13.06 3.24
C SER A 164 1.70 13.70 4.03
N LYS A 165 1.63 15.04 4.07
CA LYS A 165 0.51 15.77 4.71
C LYS A 165 -0.85 15.53 4.06
N ILE A 166 -0.88 15.10 2.80
CA ILE A 166 -2.11 15.00 2.00
C ILE A 166 -2.53 13.55 1.75
N GLU A 167 -1.77 12.57 2.25
CA GLU A 167 -2.19 11.17 2.23
C GLU A 167 -3.27 10.93 3.29
N ARG A 168 -4.33 10.21 2.91
CA ARG A 168 -5.49 9.99 3.77
C ARG A 168 -5.20 9.12 4.99
N SER A 169 -4.12 8.34 4.95
CA SER A 169 -3.74 7.42 6.02
C SER A 169 -2.81 8.06 7.07
N THR A 170 -2.42 9.33 6.88
CA THR A 170 -1.38 9.97 7.71
C THR A 170 -1.83 10.17 9.16
N ASP A 171 -3.10 10.51 9.42
CA ASP A 171 -3.62 10.72 10.77
C ASP A 171 -3.80 9.43 11.57
N GLN A 172 -3.93 8.28 10.91
CA GLN A 172 -3.92 6.96 11.56
C GLN A 172 -2.49 6.47 11.79
N VAL A 173 -1.59 6.62 10.81
CA VAL A 173 -0.21 6.09 10.87
C VAL A 173 0.69 6.83 11.87
N ILE A 174 0.31 8.03 12.31
CA ILE A 174 1.03 8.72 13.39
C ILE A 174 0.86 8.07 14.77
N LYS A 175 -0.10 7.16 14.91
CA LYS A 175 -0.40 6.45 16.17
C LYS A 175 0.35 5.11 16.20
N PRO A 176 0.72 4.60 17.38
CA PRO A 176 1.21 3.24 17.50
C PRO A 176 0.16 2.24 17.00
N VAL A 177 0.60 1.01 16.67
CA VAL A 177 -0.33 -0.08 16.29
C VAL A 177 -1.36 -0.29 17.41
N ASN A 178 -2.64 -0.21 17.05
CA ASN A 178 -3.77 -0.19 17.98
C ASN A 178 -5.01 -0.87 17.38
N LEU A 179 -6.02 -1.12 18.22
CA LEU A 179 -7.20 -1.94 17.86
C LEU A 179 -8.37 -1.13 17.31
N GLU A 180 -8.28 0.20 17.22
CA GLU A 180 -9.44 1.03 16.93
C GLU A 180 -10.12 0.66 15.60
N ALA A 181 -9.37 0.31 14.57
CA ALA A 181 -9.91 0.13 13.22
C ALA A 181 -10.47 -1.28 12.91
N LEU A 182 -10.19 -2.30 13.73
CA LEU A 182 -10.43 -3.71 13.37
C LEU A 182 -11.90 -4.04 13.07
N SER A 183 -12.81 -3.53 13.90
CA SER A 183 -14.24 -3.87 13.83
C SER A 183 -15.15 -2.63 13.73
N LYS A 184 -14.58 -1.45 13.42
CA LYS A 184 -15.33 -0.19 13.29
C LYS A 184 -16.39 -0.21 12.19
N TRP A 185 -16.27 -1.11 11.22
CA TRP A 185 -17.22 -1.24 10.11
C TRP A 185 -18.50 -2.01 10.50
N THR A 186 -18.46 -2.80 11.57
CA THR A 186 -19.58 -3.67 11.96
C THR A 186 -20.80 -2.82 12.30
N GLY A 187 -21.95 -3.16 11.71
CA GLY A 187 -23.20 -2.41 11.88
C GLY A 187 -23.40 -1.24 10.89
N HIS A 188 -22.41 -0.92 10.05
CA HIS A 188 -22.51 0.15 9.06
C HIS A 188 -22.78 -0.33 7.62
N ILE A 189 -22.79 -1.63 7.38
CA ILE A 189 -23.10 -2.22 6.07
C ILE A 189 -24.63 -2.40 5.94
N PRO A 190 -25.26 -1.96 4.83
CA PRO A 190 -26.68 -2.15 4.58
C PRO A 190 -27.11 -3.63 4.65
N GLY A 191 -28.29 -3.90 5.22
CA GLY A 191 -28.74 -5.27 5.48
C GLY A 191 -28.90 -6.14 4.22
N ASP A 192 -29.25 -5.55 3.07
CA ASP A 192 -29.30 -6.25 1.79
C ASP A 192 -27.91 -6.69 1.32
N VAL A 193 -26.89 -5.88 1.57
CA VAL A 193 -25.49 -6.17 1.25
C VAL A 193 -24.94 -7.25 2.18
N VAL A 194 -25.26 -7.19 3.48
CA VAL A 194 -24.90 -8.24 4.45
C VAL A 194 -25.50 -9.58 4.05
N ARG A 195 -26.78 -9.62 3.66
CA ARG A 195 -27.44 -10.84 3.21
C ARG A 195 -26.76 -11.45 1.98
N ASP A 196 -26.32 -10.61 1.05
CA ASP A 196 -25.74 -11.03 -0.22
C ASP A 196 -24.19 -11.07 -0.20
N MET A 197 -23.57 -11.00 0.99
CA MET A 197 -22.12 -10.79 1.15
C MET A 197 -21.29 -11.87 0.45
N ALA A 198 -21.69 -13.14 0.57
CA ALA A 198 -20.97 -14.26 -0.05
C ALA A 198 -21.03 -14.23 -1.59
N GLN A 199 -22.12 -13.70 -2.17
CA GLN A 199 -22.27 -13.53 -3.61
C GLN A 199 -21.50 -12.31 -4.12
N ILE A 200 -21.52 -11.20 -3.37
CA ILE A 200 -20.83 -9.96 -3.72
C ILE A 200 -19.30 -10.14 -3.62
N ALA A 201 -18.85 -10.81 -2.56
CA ALA A 201 -17.45 -10.84 -2.16
C ALA A 201 -16.95 -12.27 -1.83
N PRO A 202 -16.98 -13.22 -2.78
CA PRO A 202 -16.53 -14.60 -2.56
C PRO A 202 -15.05 -14.73 -2.15
N MET A 203 -14.22 -13.71 -2.41
CA MET A 203 -12.82 -13.68 -1.96
C MET A 203 -12.69 -13.66 -0.44
N LEU A 204 -13.71 -13.21 0.31
CA LEU A 204 -13.72 -13.28 1.77
C LEU A 204 -13.46 -14.71 2.25
N ALA A 205 -14.28 -15.66 1.81
CA ALA A 205 -14.16 -17.06 2.19
C ALA A 205 -12.82 -17.67 1.72
N ARG A 206 -12.36 -17.32 0.51
CA ARG A 206 -11.07 -17.80 -0.03
C ARG A 206 -9.88 -17.30 0.78
N LEU A 207 -9.99 -16.12 1.38
CA LEU A 207 -8.95 -15.52 2.21
C LEU A 207 -9.08 -15.92 3.68
N GLY A 208 -10.12 -16.67 4.06
CA GLY A 208 -10.35 -17.14 5.43
C GLY A 208 -11.27 -16.24 6.28
N TYR A 209 -11.94 -15.26 5.67
CA TYR A 209 -12.96 -14.45 6.32
C TYR A 209 -14.34 -15.08 6.11
N ASP A 210 -15.06 -15.40 7.19
CA ASP A 210 -16.44 -15.89 7.10
C ASP A 210 -17.37 -14.76 6.62
N PRO A 211 -17.98 -14.86 5.41
CA PRO A 211 -18.82 -13.80 4.86
C PRO A 211 -20.15 -13.64 5.62
N TYR A 212 -20.51 -14.56 6.51
CA TYR A 212 -21.75 -14.51 7.29
C TYR A 212 -21.52 -14.05 8.74
N ALA A 213 -20.28 -14.05 9.23
CA ALA A 213 -19.93 -13.60 10.57
C ALA A 213 -19.94 -12.07 10.68
N ASN A 214 -20.78 -11.51 11.55
CA ASN A 214 -20.90 -10.07 11.78
C ASN A 214 -21.02 -9.77 13.29
N PRO A 215 -19.93 -9.42 14.00
CA PRO A 215 -18.55 -9.24 13.51
C PRO A 215 -17.80 -10.57 13.33
N PRO A 216 -16.77 -10.62 12.45
CA PRO A 216 -15.81 -11.72 12.44
C PRO A 216 -14.96 -11.74 13.72
N ASN A 217 -14.56 -12.93 14.15
CA ASN A 217 -13.56 -13.10 15.21
C ASN A 217 -12.16 -13.16 14.60
N TYR A 218 -11.41 -12.05 14.71
CA TYR A 218 -10.04 -11.97 14.20
C TYR A 218 -8.97 -12.57 15.13
N GLY A 219 -9.32 -12.85 16.38
CA GLY A 219 -8.41 -13.32 17.41
C GLY A 219 -8.22 -12.32 18.57
N ASN A 220 -7.32 -12.66 19.49
CA ASN A 220 -7.04 -11.86 20.68
C ASN A 220 -5.71 -11.10 20.50
N PRO A 221 -5.65 -9.82 20.89
CA PRO A 221 -4.46 -9.00 20.71
C PRO A 221 -3.34 -9.32 21.69
N ASP A 222 -2.09 -9.12 21.25
CA ASP A 222 -0.93 -9.14 22.14
C ASP A 222 -1.02 -8.00 23.19
N PRO A 223 -0.46 -8.18 24.40
CA PRO A 223 -0.50 -7.16 25.46
C PRO A 223 0.06 -5.79 25.04
N ILE A 224 1.06 -5.76 24.16
CA ILE A 224 1.64 -4.51 23.62
C ILE A 224 0.59 -3.69 22.88
N VAL A 225 -0.30 -4.34 22.13
CA VAL A 225 -1.33 -3.68 21.31
C VAL A 225 -2.45 -3.16 22.19
N ILE A 226 -2.81 -3.90 23.24
CA ILE A 226 -3.75 -3.44 24.28
C ILE A 226 -3.21 -2.16 24.93
N ASN A 227 -1.95 -2.17 25.37
CA ASN A 227 -1.31 -1.01 25.99
C ASN A 227 -1.22 0.19 25.04
N ASN A 228 -0.85 -0.04 23.78
CA ASN A 228 -0.84 1.01 22.76
C ASN A 228 -2.23 1.59 22.52
N THR A 229 -3.26 0.75 22.47
CA THR A 229 -4.65 1.21 22.33
C THR A 229 -5.07 2.08 23.51
N HIS A 230 -4.73 1.70 24.75
CA HIS A 230 -4.99 2.55 25.93
C HIS A 230 -4.26 3.89 25.86
N ARG A 231 -3.01 3.94 25.39
CA ARG A 231 -2.28 5.19 25.18
C ARG A 231 -2.98 6.07 24.16
N VAL A 232 -3.40 5.51 23.03
CA VAL A 232 -4.11 6.25 21.98
C VAL A 232 -5.43 6.83 22.50
N LEU A 233 -6.21 6.04 23.24
CA LEU A 233 -7.47 6.49 23.85
C LEU A 233 -7.29 7.60 24.89
N LYS A 234 -6.12 7.67 25.54
CA LYS A 234 -5.75 8.79 26.45
C LYS A 234 -5.27 10.04 25.70
N GLY A 235 -5.06 9.96 24.39
CA GLY A 235 -4.46 11.03 23.60
C GLY A 235 -2.92 11.03 23.63
N ASP A 236 -2.29 9.96 24.13
CA ASP A 236 -0.84 9.88 24.34
C ASP A 236 -0.09 9.45 23.06
N TYR A 237 -0.25 10.23 21.99
CA TYR A 237 0.50 10.08 20.73
C TYR A 237 1.05 11.42 20.27
N LYS A 238 2.19 11.39 19.58
CA LYS A 238 2.89 12.59 19.13
C LYS A 238 2.33 13.01 17.78
N THR A 239 1.88 14.26 17.67
CA THR A 239 1.73 14.89 16.36
C THR A 239 3.12 15.20 15.81
N PRO A 240 3.46 14.76 14.58
CA PRO A 240 4.80 14.98 14.04
C PRO A 240 5.06 16.47 13.84
N ALA A 241 6.24 16.95 14.27
CA ALA A 241 6.65 18.33 14.04
C ALA A 241 6.85 18.61 12.54
N ASN A 242 7.34 17.61 11.80
CA ASN A 242 7.65 17.71 10.38
C ASN A 242 6.99 16.56 9.62
N LEU A 243 5.97 16.90 8.84
CA LEU A 243 5.47 16.06 7.75
C LEU A 243 6.00 16.66 6.44
N LYS A 244 6.24 15.81 5.43
CA LYS A 244 6.73 16.28 4.13
C LYS A 244 5.68 17.21 3.51
N GLY A 245 6.05 18.48 3.36
CA GLY A 245 5.25 19.50 2.68
C GLY A 245 5.54 19.51 1.17
N HIS A 246 4.88 20.40 0.44
CA HIS A 246 5.26 20.65 -0.96
C HIS A 246 6.76 20.95 -1.04
N PHE A 247 7.46 20.22 -1.92
CA PHE A 247 8.77 20.66 -2.38
C PHE A 247 8.59 22.07 -2.93
N GLN A 248 9.17 23.07 -2.27
CA GLN A 248 9.51 24.30 -2.96
C GLN A 248 10.60 23.88 -3.95
N VAL A 249 10.20 23.69 -5.22
CA VAL A 249 11.15 23.65 -6.31
C VAL A 249 11.98 24.91 -6.15
N ARG A 250 13.26 24.78 -5.81
CA ARG A 250 14.22 25.86 -6.05
C ARG A 250 14.25 26.03 -7.56
N ASN A 251 13.38 26.88 -8.09
CA ASN A 251 13.42 27.28 -9.48
C ASN A 251 14.79 27.94 -9.72
N PRO A 252 15.61 27.45 -10.66
CA PRO A 252 16.44 28.37 -11.41
C PRO A 252 15.45 29.25 -12.19
N THR A 253 15.29 30.50 -11.74
CA THR A 253 14.71 31.64 -12.46
C THR A 253 13.95 31.32 -13.76
N GLY A 254 12.62 31.35 -13.71
CA GLY A 254 11.77 31.26 -14.89
C GLY A 254 10.30 31.35 -14.50
N ILE A 255 9.70 32.51 -14.74
CA ILE A 255 8.32 32.87 -14.41
C ILE A 255 7.35 32.05 -15.27
N CYS A 256 6.30 31.48 -14.65
CA CYS A 256 5.04 31.26 -15.35
C CYS A 256 3.88 31.37 -14.34
N GLU A 257 3.10 32.45 -14.50
CA GLU A 257 1.85 32.74 -13.80
C GLU A 257 0.73 31.80 -14.29
N PHE A 258 -0.14 31.35 -13.38
CA PHE A 258 -1.60 31.55 -13.44
C PHE A 258 -2.29 30.87 -12.23
N CYS A 259 -3.08 31.66 -11.49
CA CYS A 259 -3.91 31.27 -10.34
C CYS A 259 -5.27 30.68 -10.78
N LEU A 260 -5.89 29.82 -9.96
CA LEU A 260 -7.07 30.15 -9.11
C LEU A 260 -7.67 28.89 -8.40
N PRO A 261 -8.45 29.06 -7.30
CA PRO A 261 -8.74 28.04 -6.29
C PRO A 261 -10.20 27.52 -6.31
N GLY A 262 -10.43 26.41 -5.62
CA GLY A 262 -11.75 26.04 -5.10
C GLY A 262 -12.12 24.57 -5.25
N CYS A 263 -12.07 23.82 -4.14
CA CYS A 263 -12.94 22.66 -3.91
C CYS A 263 -12.89 22.31 -2.42
N THR A 264 -13.98 22.61 -1.71
CA THR A 264 -14.30 22.08 -0.39
C THR A 264 -14.79 20.64 -0.56
N ALA A 265 -14.25 19.70 0.22
CA ALA A 265 -14.85 18.37 0.35
C ALA A 265 -14.56 17.77 1.73
N SER A 266 -15.57 17.91 2.58
CA SER A 266 -15.81 17.23 3.84
C SER A 266 -16.02 15.71 3.65
N CYS A 267 -15.58 14.96 4.67
CA CYS A 267 -16.09 13.68 5.15
C CYS A 267 -16.23 12.50 4.16
N VAL A 268 -15.32 11.52 4.28
CA VAL A 268 -15.52 10.12 3.84
C VAL A 268 -14.94 9.19 4.92
N PRO A 269 -15.61 8.06 5.29
CA PRO A 269 -15.18 7.20 6.38
C PRO A 269 -13.98 6.33 6.02
N ASP A 270 -13.13 6.18 7.03
CA ASP A 270 -11.94 5.34 7.12
C ASP A 270 -12.29 3.86 6.85
N SER A 271 -11.84 3.32 5.72
CA SER A 271 -11.94 1.89 5.44
C SER A 271 -10.92 1.43 4.41
N SER A 272 -9.92 0.68 4.87
CA SER A 272 -9.16 -0.25 4.04
C SER A 272 -8.45 -1.27 4.95
N PRO A 273 -9.04 -2.43 5.27
CA PRO A 273 -8.24 -3.61 5.56
C PRO A 273 -7.70 -4.10 4.21
N LEU A 274 -6.45 -3.75 3.90
CA LEU A 274 -5.76 -4.29 2.73
C LEU A 274 -4.80 -5.38 3.20
N LEU A 275 -4.94 -6.55 2.57
CA LEU A 275 -3.87 -7.54 2.51
C LEU A 275 -2.64 -6.83 1.93
N TRP A 276 -1.62 -6.65 2.77
CA TRP A 276 -0.36 -6.13 2.28
C TRP A 276 0.33 -7.25 1.55
N VAL A 277 0.64 -7.03 0.28
CA VAL A 277 1.40 -7.98 -0.49
C VAL A 277 2.79 -7.42 -0.62
N ILE A 278 3.72 -8.05 0.08
CA ILE A 278 5.11 -7.66 0.08
C ILE A 278 5.82 -8.53 -0.95
N VAL A 279 6.41 -7.88 -1.94
CA VAL A 279 7.23 -8.57 -2.95
C VAL A 279 8.68 -8.55 -2.47
N SER A 280 9.29 -9.73 -2.32
CA SER A 280 10.71 -9.81 -2.01
C SER A 280 11.53 -9.41 -3.24
N PRO A 281 12.52 -8.50 -3.11
CA PRO A 281 13.37 -8.11 -4.24
C PRO A 281 14.23 -9.28 -4.77
N SER A 282 14.43 -10.35 -3.99
CA SER A 282 15.36 -11.43 -4.30
C SER A 282 14.84 -12.34 -5.42
N GLY A 283 15.07 -11.90 -6.65
CA GLY A 283 14.80 -12.69 -7.86
C GLY A 283 15.01 -11.95 -9.17
N TYR A 284 15.17 -10.62 -9.15
CA TYR A 284 15.44 -9.81 -10.35
C TYR A 284 16.84 -9.17 -10.36
N TRP A 285 17.53 -9.17 -9.22
CA TRP A 285 18.84 -8.54 -9.07
C TRP A 285 19.96 -9.58 -9.25
N ARG A 286 20.25 -9.90 -10.51
CA ARG A 286 21.57 -10.44 -10.85
C ARG A 286 22.50 -9.23 -10.98
N GLU A 287 23.61 -9.27 -10.25
CA GLU A 287 24.65 -8.24 -10.15
C GLU A 287 24.91 -7.55 -11.50
N VAL A 288 24.74 -6.23 -11.55
CA VAL A 288 25.34 -5.40 -12.58
C VAL A 288 26.35 -4.51 -11.89
N GLY A 289 27.61 -4.93 -11.93
CA GLY A 289 28.74 -4.17 -11.42
C GLY A 289 29.96 -5.06 -11.25
N GLY A 290 30.83 -5.06 -12.26
CA GLY A 290 32.17 -5.66 -12.19
C GLY A 290 33.17 -4.83 -11.39
#